data_AF-A0A819HSA3-F1
#
_entry.id   AF-A0A819HSA3-F1
#
_cell.length_a   1.000
_cell.length_b   1.000
_cell.length_c   1.000
_cell.angle_alpha   90.00
_cell.angle_beta   90.00
_cell.angle_gamma   90.00
#
_symmetry.space_group_name_H-M   'P 1'
#
loop_
_entity.id
_entity.type
_entity.pdbx_description
1 polymer ?
#
loop_
_entity_poly.entity_id
_entity_poly.type
_entity_poly.pdbx_seq_one_letter_code
_entity_poly.pdbx_strand_id
1 'polypeptide(L)'
;MRIYLFVIFTLQCYTSIGAHPKLTIDEFFNATSFQSVSLSPNGRHLLVYTRKPAWDSNSYDNSLWLYETDGSKKELITTQYAVFMEPKWSPSGDWFFYYATPSTLTWSDSDSSLYFAAQSTESTEDADRLYEAEWKDVIQYRRRKPNYGSVIQRIDIKRKHGKLSVKIHCIKHLDFIVTELLFVPSEHKIVCISYSPIIETLSEIELYAKDLRGSSSLIRLTNNQLLENSLKLSADGKHVFFSSLSS
;
A
#
# COMPACT_ATOMS: atom_id res chain seq x y z
N MET A 1 64.44 -32.58 40.35
CA MET A 1 63.08 -33.02 40.00
C MET A 1 62.10 -31.96 40.51
N ARG A 2 61.47 -31.17 39.63
CA ARG A 2 60.49 -30.12 40.02
C ARG A 2 59.11 -30.56 39.54
N ILE A 3 58.17 -30.70 40.47
CA ILE A 3 56.77 -31.06 40.20
C ILE A 3 55.98 -29.75 40.15
N TYR A 4 55.27 -29.50 39.05
CA TYR A 4 54.35 -28.37 38.91
C TYR A 4 52.92 -28.87 39.10
N LEU A 5 52.21 -28.28 40.07
CA LEU A 5 50.81 -28.56 40.38
C LEU A 5 49.92 -27.63 39.53
N PHE A 6 49.10 -28.19 38.65
CA PHE A 6 48.11 -27.45 37.88
C PHE A 6 46.76 -27.52 38.61
N VAL A 7 46.28 -26.38 39.12
CA VAL A 7 44.94 -26.25 39.71
C VAL A 7 44.02 -25.66 38.65
N ILE A 8 43.06 -26.44 38.17
CA ILE A 8 42.03 -25.98 37.22
C ILE A 8 40.83 -25.49 38.05
N PHE A 9 40.58 -24.19 38.05
CA PHE A 9 39.36 -23.60 38.58
C PHE A 9 38.27 -23.71 37.50
N THR A 10 37.30 -24.60 37.68
CA THR A 10 36.08 -24.60 36.85
C THR A 10 35.12 -23.54 37.38
N LEU A 11 34.98 -22.44 36.65
CA LEU A 11 33.99 -21.41 36.93
C LEU A 11 32.61 -21.92 36.50
N GLN A 12 31.79 -22.38 37.45
CA GLN A 12 30.39 -22.69 37.18
C GLN A 12 29.58 -21.39 37.17
N CYS A 13 29.18 -20.96 35.97
CA CYS A 13 28.27 -19.84 35.79
C CYS A 13 26.83 -20.36 35.98
N TYR A 14 26.21 -20.06 37.11
CA TYR A 14 24.77 -20.26 37.26
C TYR A 14 24.06 -19.13 36.51
N THR A 15 23.40 -19.42 35.40
CA THR A 15 22.45 -18.49 34.80
C THR A 15 21.20 -18.46 35.66
N SER A 16 21.06 -17.45 36.54
CA SER A 16 19.76 -17.14 37.10
C SER A 16 18.88 -16.60 35.97
N ILE A 17 17.94 -17.41 35.48
CA ILE A 17 16.81 -16.87 34.72
C ILE A 17 16.01 -16.09 35.75
N GLY A 18 16.19 -14.77 35.78
CA GLY A 18 15.45 -13.89 36.68
C GLY A 18 13.95 -14.09 36.46
N ALA A 19 13.19 -14.25 37.55
CA ALA A 19 11.74 -14.35 37.46
C ALA A 19 11.20 -13.04 36.86
N HIS A 20 10.62 -13.12 35.66
CA HIS A 20 9.96 -11.97 35.06
C HIS A 20 8.74 -11.57 35.91
N PRO A 21 8.49 -10.27 36.12
CA PRO A 21 7.30 -9.82 36.85
C PRO A 21 6.03 -10.37 36.20
N LYS A 22 5.03 -10.69 37.02
CA LYS A 22 3.73 -11.17 36.53
C LYS A 22 3.04 -10.04 35.75
N LEU A 23 2.61 -10.33 34.52
CA LEU A 23 1.83 -9.40 33.70
C LEU A 23 0.55 -9.00 34.43
N THR A 24 0.32 -7.70 34.56
CA THR A 24 -0.92 -7.14 35.13
C THR A 24 -1.99 -6.93 34.05
N ILE A 25 -3.25 -6.82 34.47
CA ILE A 25 -4.37 -6.51 33.58
C ILE A 25 -4.17 -5.13 32.92
N ASP A 26 -3.67 -4.15 33.69
CA ASP A 26 -3.41 -2.81 33.17
C ASP A 26 -2.30 -2.82 32.11
N GLU A 27 -1.22 -3.58 32.30
CA GLU A 27 -0.18 -3.73 31.29
C GLU A 27 -0.70 -4.43 30.03
N PHE A 28 -1.55 -5.45 30.19
CA PHE A 28 -2.18 -6.12 29.07
C PHE A 28 -3.02 -5.16 28.23
N PHE A 29 -3.85 -4.33 28.86
CA PHE A 29 -4.70 -3.37 28.15
C PHE A 29 -3.95 -2.15 27.61
N ASN A 30 -2.83 -1.76 28.22
CA ASN A 30 -2.01 -0.64 27.75
C ASN A 30 -0.89 -1.05 26.77
N ALA A 31 -0.84 -2.33 26.41
CA ALA A 31 0.19 -2.86 25.52
C ALA A 31 0.15 -2.16 24.15
N THR A 32 1.35 -1.85 23.63
CA THR A 32 1.48 -1.42 22.23
C THR A 32 1.42 -2.65 21.34
N SER A 33 0.47 -2.66 20.42
CA SER A 33 0.32 -3.71 19.43
C SER A 33 1.09 -3.37 18.15
N PHE A 34 1.67 -4.38 17.52
CA PHE A 34 2.32 -4.28 16.22
C PHE A 34 1.34 -4.77 15.16
N GLN A 35 0.86 -3.84 14.33
CA GLN A 35 -0.21 -4.11 13.38
C GLN A 35 0.33 -4.61 12.04
N SER A 36 1.48 -4.09 11.61
CA SER A 36 2.13 -4.53 10.38
C SER A 36 3.63 -4.28 10.42
N VAL A 37 4.39 -5.12 9.73
CA VAL A 37 5.83 -5.00 9.53
C VAL A 37 6.13 -5.22 8.06
N SER A 38 6.96 -4.36 7.47
CA SER A 38 7.34 -4.44 6.06
C SER A 38 8.83 -4.20 5.89
N LEU A 39 9.55 -5.22 5.41
CA LEU A 39 10.97 -5.15 5.07
C LEU A 39 11.15 -4.54 3.67
N SER A 40 12.11 -3.62 3.53
CA SER A 40 12.47 -3.06 2.23
C SER A 40 13.09 -4.14 1.33
N PRO A 41 12.91 -4.06 -0.01
CA PRO A 41 13.49 -5.04 -0.95
C PRO A 41 15.01 -5.24 -0.84
N ASN A 42 15.76 -4.18 -0.54
CA ASN A 42 17.21 -4.25 -0.29
C ASN A 42 17.58 -4.83 1.09
N GLY A 43 16.60 -5.15 1.93
CA GLY A 43 16.80 -5.73 3.26
C GLY A 43 17.43 -4.80 4.28
N ARG A 44 17.55 -3.49 4.01
CA ARG A 44 18.20 -2.54 4.93
C ARG A 44 17.25 -1.92 5.93
N HIS A 45 15.98 -1.75 5.59
CA HIS A 45 15.02 -0.97 6.35
C HIS A 45 13.75 -1.76 6.68
N LEU A 46 13.15 -1.49 7.83
CA LEU A 46 11.88 -2.05 8.28
C LEU A 46 10.90 -0.91 8.59
N LEU A 47 9.73 -0.94 7.96
CA LEU A 47 8.58 -0.14 8.37
C LEU A 47 7.75 -0.94 9.38
N VAL A 48 7.39 -0.30 10.47
CA VAL A 48 6.60 -0.92 11.55
C VAL A 48 5.45 0.01 11.91
N TYR A 49 4.22 -0.50 11.77
CA TYR A 49 3.01 0.17 12.21
C TYR A 49 2.64 -0.33 13.61
N THR A 50 2.63 0.57 14.59
CA THR A 50 2.20 0.30 15.96
C THR A 50 0.90 1.01 16.30
N ARG A 51 0.08 0.37 17.13
CA ARG A 51 -1.18 0.90 17.65
C ARG A 51 -1.22 0.77 19.16
N LYS A 52 -1.44 1.89 19.86
CA LYS A 52 -1.53 1.97 21.31
C LYS A 52 -2.87 2.58 21.72
N PRO A 53 -3.59 2.02 22.71
CA PRO A 53 -4.82 2.64 23.22
C PRO A 53 -4.57 4.03 23.82
N ALA A 54 -5.43 4.98 23.48
CA ALA A 54 -5.48 6.32 24.04
C ALA A 54 -6.82 6.50 24.76
N TRP A 55 -6.84 6.13 26.05
CA TRP A 55 -8.08 6.00 26.82
C TRP A 55 -8.82 7.32 27.03
N ASP A 56 -8.09 8.42 27.26
CA ASP A 56 -8.68 9.75 27.50
C ASP A 56 -9.53 10.25 26.31
N SER A 57 -9.13 9.85 25.09
CA SER A 57 -9.81 10.22 23.84
C SER A 57 -10.69 9.12 23.27
N ASN A 58 -10.83 7.98 23.99
CA ASN A 58 -11.50 6.78 23.50
C ASN A 58 -11.05 6.40 22.07
N SER A 59 -9.74 6.46 21.83
CA SER A 59 -9.16 6.29 20.50
C SER A 59 -7.86 5.48 20.57
N TYR A 60 -7.07 5.52 19.48
CA TYR A 60 -5.78 4.85 19.42
C TYR A 60 -4.73 5.78 18.83
N ASP A 61 -3.55 5.75 19.42
CA ASP A 61 -2.34 6.35 18.87
C ASP A 61 -1.72 5.38 17.86
N ASN A 62 -1.67 5.81 16.61
CA ASN A 62 -1.20 5.01 15.50
C ASN A 62 0.08 5.62 14.93
N SER A 63 1.18 4.89 15.06
CA SER A 63 2.49 5.39 14.66
C SER A 63 3.15 4.51 13.61
N LEU A 64 3.74 5.14 12.61
CA LEU A 64 4.60 4.48 11.63
C LEU A 64 6.05 4.78 11.96
N TRP A 65 6.86 3.72 12.08
CA TRP A 65 8.26 3.79 12.44
C TRP A 65 9.11 3.21 11.32
N LEU A 66 10.31 3.77 11.15
CA LEU A 66 11.36 3.25 10.30
C LEU A 66 12.52 2.76 11.16
N TYR A 67 12.95 1.53 10.94
CA TYR A 67 14.09 0.92 11.60
C TYR A 67 15.16 0.55 10.57
N GLU A 68 16.43 0.73 10.94
CA GLU A 68 17.53 0.03 10.28
C GLU A 68 17.55 -1.43 10.75
N THR A 69 17.77 -2.35 9.82
CA THR A 69 17.75 -3.80 10.10
C THR A 69 18.91 -4.28 10.95
N ASP A 70 20.02 -3.54 10.97
CA ASP A 70 21.14 -3.77 11.87
C ASP A 70 20.89 -3.25 13.32
N GLY A 71 19.74 -2.62 13.55
CA GLY A 71 19.35 -2.04 14.84
C GLY A 71 20.05 -0.72 15.18
N SER A 72 20.85 -0.16 14.27
CA SER A 72 21.65 1.05 14.52
C SER A 72 20.80 2.31 14.70
N LYS A 73 19.63 2.37 14.06
CA LYS A 73 18.76 3.55 14.07
C LYS A 73 17.27 3.19 14.04
N LYS A 74 16.49 4.01 14.74
CA LYS A 74 15.02 4.05 14.71
C LYS A 74 14.55 5.48 14.51
N GLU A 75 13.57 5.70 13.66
CA GLU A 75 12.98 7.00 13.36
C GLU A 75 11.44 6.93 13.35
N LEU A 76 10.78 7.95 13.91
CA LEU A 76 9.33 8.10 13.86
C LEU A 76 8.96 8.84 12.57
N ILE A 77 8.15 8.23 11.71
CA ILE A 77 7.71 8.84 10.45
C ILE A 77 6.45 9.70 10.65
N THR A 78 5.45 9.17 11.37
CA THR A 78 4.21 9.90 11.68
C THR A 78 3.47 9.27 12.86
N THR A 79 2.70 10.09 13.58
CA THR A 79 1.76 9.69 14.65
C THR A 79 0.30 9.70 14.20
N GLN A 80 0.05 10.00 12.93
CA GLN A 80 -1.30 10.05 12.34
C GLN A 80 -1.48 8.94 11.30
N TYR A 81 -0.85 7.79 11.52
CA TYR A 81 -0.98 6.67 10.60
C TYR A 81 -2.38 6.08 10.70
N ALA A 82 -3.13 5.99 9.61
CA ALA A 82 -4.48 5.42 9.67
C ALA A 82 -4.48 3.91 9.35
N VAL A 83 -5.47 3.19 9.85
CA VAL A 83 -5.62 1.74 9.61
C VAL A 83 -5.76 1.41 8.12
N PHE A 84 -6.37 2.31 7.35
CA PHE A 84 -6.56 2.19 5.91
C PHE A 84 -5.37 2.72 5.09
N MET A 85 -4.24 3.05 5.74
CA MET A 85 -3.02 3.41 5.04
C MET A 85 -2.13 2.20 4.79
N GLU A 86 -1.66 2.07 3.56
CA GLU A 86 -0.73 1.00 3.16
C GLU A 86 0.61 1.60 2.72
N PRO A 87 1.75 1.15 3.29
CA PRO A 87 3.05 1.54 2.79
C PRO A 87 3.46 0.61 1.64
N LYS A 88 4.07 1.17 0.59
CA LYS A 88 4.64 0.45 -0.53
C LYS A 88 6.07 0.91 -0.75
N TRP A 89 7.00 -0.02 -0.59
CA TRP A 89 8.40 0.18 -0.94
C TRP A 89 8.57 0.32 -2.45
N SER A 90 9.49 1.20 -2.83
CA SER A 90 10.08 1.24 -4.17
C SER A 90 10.91 -0.03 -4.44
N PRO A 91 11.07 -0.46 -5.70
CA PRO A 91 11.87 -1.61 -6.08
C PRO A 91 13.28 -1.68 -5.49
N SER A 92 14.02 -0.58 -5.40
CA SER A 92 15.33 -0.59 -4.72
C SER A 92 15.24 -0.68 -3.20
N GLY A 93 14.10 -0.33 -2.61
CA GLY A 93 13.92 -0.20 -1.17
C GLY A 93 14.52 1.07 -0.57
N ASP A 94 14.93 2.05 -1.39
CA ASP A 94 15.42 3.35 -0.91
C ASP A 94 14.29 4.33 -0.58
N TRP A 95 13.11 4.11 -1.18
CA TRP A 95 11.92 4.94 -0.97
C TRP A 95 10.73 4.08 -0.54
N PHE A 96 9.80 4.70 0.19
CA PHE A 96 8.46 4.16 0.37
C PHE A 96 7.44 5.28 0.18
N PHE A 97 6.22 4.88 -0.20
CA PHE A 97 5.06 5.75 -0.26
C PHE A 97 3.93 5.12 0.53
N TYR A 98 3.15 5.91 1.27
CA TYR A 98 1.97 5.42 1.98
C TYR A 98 0.74 6.22 1.56
N TYR A 99 -0.38 5.52 1.35
CA TYR A 99 -1.62 6.10 0.82
C TYR A 99 -2.84 5.49 1.48
N ALA A 100 -3.97 6.20 1.44
CA ALA A 100 -5.25 5.72 1.95
C ALA A 100 -6.04 4.94 0.89
N THR A 101 -6.64 3.81 1.26
CA THR A 101 -7.60 3.08 0.42
C THR A 101 -8.91 3.88 0.28
N PRO A 102 -9.60 3.85 -0.88
CA PRO A 102 -9.43 2.90 -1.99
C PRO A 102 -8.50 3.40 -3.12
N SER A 103 -7.39 4.08 -2.80
CA SER A 103 -6.35 4.35 -3.80
C SER A 103 -5.50 3.11 -4.04
N THR A 104 -4.79 3.06 -5.16
CA THR A 104 -3.80 2.02 -5.44
C THR A 104 -2.58 2.62 -6.13
N LEU A 105 -1.42 1.95 -6.02
CA LEU A 105 -0.19 2.44 -6.64
C LEU A 105 0.72 1.32 -7.14
N THR A 106 1.61 1.70 -8.05
CA THR A 106 2.71 0.86 -8.53
C THR A 106 3.94 1.72 -8.84
N TRP A 107 5.13 1.19 -8.60
CA TRP A 107 6.39 1.88 -8.88
C TRP A 107 6.90 1.57 -10.29
N SER A 108 7.63 2.51 -10.89
CA SER A 108 8.52 2.16 -11.99
C SER A 108 9.69 1.32 -11.47
N ASP A 109 10.25 0.47 -12.34
CA ASP A 109 11.42 -0.37 -12.06
C ASP A 109 12.68 0.43 -11.69
N SER A 110 12.75 1.68 -12.11
CA SER A 110 13.87 2.61 -11.88
C SER A 110 13.77 3.46 -10.61
N ASP A 111 12.71 3.32 -9.80
CA ASP A 111 12.34 4.21 -8.67
C ASP A 111 12.21 5.71 -9.02
N SER A 112 12.27 6.07 -10.30
CA SER A 112 12.21 7.47 -10.75
C SER A 112 10.78 7.98 -10.84
N SER A 113 9.81 7.07 -10.90
CA SER A 113 8.41 7.40 -11.03
C SER A 113 7.54 6.41 -10.24
N LEU A 114 6.40 6.87 -9.75
CA LEU A 114 5.33 5.99 -9.30
C LEU A 114 4.03 6.40 -9.97
N TYR A 115 3.17 5.43 -10.23
CA TYR A 115 1.84 5.61 -10.78
C TYR A 115 0.85 5.34 -9.66
N PHE A 116 -0.13 6.21 -9.51
CA PHE A 116 -1.20 6.01 -8.54
C PHE A 116 -2.54 6.30 -9.18
N ALA A 117 -3.55 5.55 -8.75
CA ALA A 117 -4.94 5.81 -9.06
C ALA A 117 -5.63 6.29 -7.79
N ALA A 118 -6.21 7.47 -7.85
CA ALA A 118 -7.04 8.03 -6.79
C ALA A 118 -8.45 8.23 -7.31
N GLN A 119 -9.41 8.10 -6.41
CA GLN A 119 -10.81 8.34 -6.73
C GLN A 119 -11.02 9.81 -7.11
N SER A 120 -11.66 10.04 -8.25
CA SER A 120 -12.06 11.39 -8.66
C SER A 120 -13.31 11.79 -7.90
N THR A 121 -13.20 12.78 -7.02
CA THR A 121 -14.36 13.47 -6.46
C THR A 121 -14.61 14.76 -7.23
N GLU A 122 -14.90 14.63 -8.53
CA GLU A 122 -15.43 15.76 -9.31
C GLU A 122 -16.97 15.74 -9.21
N SER A 123 -17.49 15.90 -7.99
CA SER A 123 -18.90 16.25 -7.81
C SER A 123 -19.00 17.75 -7.60
N THR A 124 -19.75 18.44 -8.46
CA THR A 124 -20.16 19.81 -8.22
C THR A 124 -21.46 19.77 -7.41
N GLU A 125 -21.70 20.77 -6.55
CA GLU A 125 -22.97 20.86 -5.81
C GLU A 125 -24.19 20.86 -6.75
N ASP A 126 -24.03 21.38 -7.97
CA ASP A 126 -25.08 21.36 -8.99
C ASP A 126 -25.29 19.96 -9.58
N ALA A 127 -24.22 19.18 -9.80
CA ALA A 127 -24.33 17.78 -10.22
C ALA A 127 -24.96 16.92 -9.12
N ASP A 128 -24.61 17.20 -7.86
CA ASP A 128 -25.21 16.54 -6.69
C ASP A 128 -26.70 16.89 -6.57
N ARG A 129 -27.07 18.16 -6.72
CA ARG A 129 -28.48 18.61 -6.70
C ARG A 129 -29.30 18.12 -7.89
N LEU A 130 -28.73 18.11 -9.11
CA LEU A 130 -29.40 17.58 -10.31
C LEU A 130 -29.62 16.08 -10.20
N TYR A 131 -28.61 15.36 -9.68
CA TYR A 131 -28.76 13.96 -9.33
C TYR A 131 -29.91 13.80 -8.33
N GLU A 132 -29.86 14.44 -7.16
CA GLU A 132 -30.93 14.37 -6.15
C GLU A 132 -32.33 14.77 -6.67
N ALA A 133 -32.43 15.67 -7.65
CA ALA A 133 -33.70 16.10 -8.24
C ALA A 133 -34.31 15.08 -9.22
N GLU A 134 -33.49 14.28 -9.90
CA GLU A 134 -33.93 13.17 -10.75
C GLU A 134 -34.42 11.95 -9.93
N TRP A 135 -34.22 11.97 -8.61
CA TRP A 135 -34.50 10.84 -7.74
C TRP A 135 -35.99 10.74 -7.40
N LYS A 136 -36.70 9.86 -8.12
CA LYS A 136 -38.10 9.55 -7.80
C LYS A 136 -38.45 8.06 -7.66
N ASP A 137 -37.50 7.12 -7.78
CA ASP A 137 -37.78 5.69 -7.51
C ASP A 137 -36.53 4.85 -7.11
N VAL A 138 -36.76 3.82 -6.29
CA VAL A 138 -35.79 2.96 -5.57
C VAL A 138 -34.79 2.23 -6.49
N ILE A 139 -35.17 1.99 -7.75
CA ILE A 139 -34.33 1.27 -8.73
C ILE A 139 -33.18 2.15 -9.25
N GLN A 140 -33.35 3.48 -9.28
CA GLN A 140 -32.29 4.40 -9.70
C GLN A 140 -31.32 4.80 -8.59
N TYR A 141 -31.67 4.59 -7.31
CA TYR A 141 -30.74 4.72 -6.17
C TYR A 141 -29.46 3.87 -6.35
N ARG A 142 -29.59 2.73 -7.05
CA ARG A 142 -28.45 1.87 -7.38
C ARG A 142 -27.59 2.39 -8.52
N ARG A 143 -28.06 3.32 -9.37
CA ARG A 143 -27.24 3.84 -10.46
C ARG A 143 -26.35 4.96 -9.94
N ARG A 144 -25.04 4.74 -10.08
CA ARG A 144 -23.91 5.58 -9.65
C ARG A 144 -24.12 7.06 -9.95
N LYS A 145 -23.69 7.95 -9.04
CA LYS A 145 -23.53 9.38 -9.33
C LYS A 145 -22.73 9.55 -10.63
N PRO A 146 -23.18 10.39 -11.59
CA PRO A 146 -22.32 10.82 -12.69
C PRO A 146 -20.98 11.34 -12.13
N ASN A 147 -19.85 10.99 -12.74
CA ASN A 147 -18.48 11.44 -12.42
C ASN A 147 -17.78 10.80 -11.21
N TYR A 148 -18.35 9.75 -10.62
CA TYR A 148 -17.60 8.93 -9.67
C TYR A 148 -16.65 8.03 -10.47
N GLY A 149 -15.33 8.19 -10.37
CA GLY A 149 -14.35 7.56 -11.26
C GLY A 149 -12.95 7.47 -10.64
N SER A 150 -11.92 7.32 -11.46
CA SER A 150 -10.52 7.34 -11.02
C SER A 150 -9.66 8.21 -11.92
N VAL A 151 -8.73 8.94 -11.32
CA VAL A 151 -7.66 9.61 -12.07
C VAL A 151 -6.38 8.82 -11.85
N ILE A 152 -5.82 8.32 -12.94
CA ILE A 152 -4.45 7.77 -12.92
C ILE A 152 -3.49 8.92 -13.12
N GLN A 153 -2.56 9.06 -12.18
CA GLN A 153 -1.50 10.07 -12.21
C GLN A 153 -0.12 9.40 -12.09
N ARG A 154 0.89 10.05 -12.67
CA ARG A 154 2.30 9.70 -12.52
C ARG A 154 2.99 10.77 -11.71
N ILE A 155 3.73 10.36 -10.70
CA ILE A 155 4.61 11.21 -9.91
C ILE A 155 6.05 10.90 -10.33
N ASP A 156 6.75 11.89 -10.86
CA ASP A 156 8.18 11.80 -11.17
C ASP A 156 8.99 12.37 -10.01
N ILE A 157 9.97 11.60 -9.56
CA ILE A 157 10.83 11.90 -8.42
C ILE A 157 12.24 12.13 -8.97
N LYS A 158 12.79 13.32 -8.70
CA LYS A 158 14.17 13.67 -9.07
C LYS A 158 14.92 14.18 -7.85
N ARG A 159 16.09 13.58 -7.61
CA ARG A 159 17.03 14.02 -6.57
C ARG A 159 18.21 14.72 -7.23
N LYS A 160 18.50 15.96 -6.84
CA LYS A 160 19.66 16.72 -7.33
C LYS A 160 20.29 17.52 -6.19
N HIS A 161 21.59 17.34 -5.95
CA HIS A 161 22.34 17.99 -4.85
C HIS A 161 21.65 17.88 -3.48
N GLY A 162 21.16 16.69 -3.14
CA GLY A 162 20.46 16.46 -1.87
C GLY A 162 19.01 17.00 -1.81
N LYS A 163 18.57 17.81 -2.79
CA LYS A 163 17.19 18.29 -2.87
C LYS A 163 16.32 17.32 -3.66
N LEU A 164 15.15 17.00 -3.08
CA LEU A 164 14.10 16.25 -3.76
C LEU A 164 13.20 17.21 -4.53
N SER A 165 12.85 16.86 -5.76
CA SER A 165 11.85 17.55 -6.56
C SER A 165 10.86 16.53 -7.11
N VAL A 166 9.59 16.88 -7.05
CA VAL A 166 8.48 16.02 -7.42
C VAL A 166 7.65 16.73 -8.49
N LYS A 167 7.27 16.02 -9.55
CA LYS A 167 6.34 16.51 -10.57
C LYS A 167 5.20 15.53 -10.73
N ILE A 168 3.97 16.04 -10.80
CA ILE A 168 2.77 15.22 -10.94
C ILE A 168 2.19 15.44 -12.32
N HIS A 169 1.82 14.36 -12.99
CA HIS A 169 1.26 14.34 -14.34
C HIS A 169 -0.04 13.54 -14.34
N CYS A 170 -1.13 14.11 -14.86
CA CYS A 170 -2.33 13.34 -15.14
C CYS A 170 -2.08 12.44 -16.36
N ILE A 171 -2.35 11.14 -16.21
CA ILE A 171 -2.26 10.15 -17.30
C ILE A 171 -3.63 9.98 -17.95
N LYS A 172 -4.66 9.74 -17.14
CA LYS A 172 -6.01 9.47 -17.66
C LYS A 172 -7.08 9.66 -16.57
N HIS A 173 -8.20 10.27 -16.96
CA HIS A 173 -9.47 10.20 -16.22
C HIS A 173 -10.26 8.98 -16.70
N LEU A 174 -10.79 8.23 -15.75
CA LEU A 174 -11.57 7.00 -15.95
C LEU A 174 -12.92 7.16 -15.28
N ASP A 175 -13.95 6.63 -15.92
CA ASP A 175 -15.34 6.60 -15.46
C ASP A 175 -15.63 5.43 -14.49
N PHE A 176 -14.63 4.59 -14.21
CA PHE A 176 -14.70 3.48 -13.25
C PHE A 176 -13.65 3.63 -12.13
N ILE A 177 -13.80 2.86 -11.05
CA ILE A 177 -12.79 2.82 -9.97
C ILE A 177 -11.67 1.88 -10.38
N VAL A 178 -10.42 2.30 -10.17
CA VAL A 178 -9.26 1.42 -10.30
C VAL A 178 -8.92 0.82 -8.93
N THR A 179 -8.97 -0.50 -8.80
CA THR A 179 -8.64 -1.20 -7.55
C THR A 179 -7.19 -1.65 -7.49
N GLU A 180 -6.65 -2.06 -8.62
CA GLU A 180 -5.26 -2.52 -8.74
C GLU A 180 -4.58 -1.85 -9.92
N LEU A 181 -3.30 -1.57 -9.75
CA LEU A 181 -2.46 -0.95 -10.76
C LEU A 181 -1.12 -1.67 -10.80
N LEU A 182 -0.64 -1.97 -12.00
CA LEU A 182 0.62 -2.65 -12.23
C LEU A 182 1.38 -2.01 -13.39
N PHE A 183 2.62 -1.60 -13.14
CA PHE A 183 3.51 -1.15 -14.21
C PHE A 183 4.23 -2.35 -14.83
N VAL A 184 4.26 -2.38 -16.17
CA VAL A 184 4.92 -3.42 -16.97
C VAL A 184 6.11 -2.78 -17.68
N PRO A 185 7.36 -2.96 -17.20
CA PRO A 185 8.53 -2.24 -17.70
C PRO A 185 8.89 -2.54 -19.15
N SER A 186 8.82 -3.82 -19.53
CA SER A 186 9.21 -4.30 -20.88
C SER A 186 8.46 -3.59 -22.00
N GLU A 187 7.15 -3.40 -21.82
CA GLU A 187 6.27 -2.72 -22.76
C GLU A 187 6.04 -1.24 -22.41
N HIS A 188 6.52 -0.78 -21.25
CA HIS A 188 6.28 0.57 -20.71
C HIS A 188 4.79 0.94 -20.70
N LYS A 189 3.98 0.03 -20.16
CA LYS A 189 2.52 0.19 -20.03
C LYS A 189 2.11 0.06 -18.56
N ILE A 190 0.94 0.57 -18.24
CA ILE A 190 0.22 0.21 -17.02
C ILE A 190 -0.91 -0.77 -17.37
N VAL A 191 -1.13 -1.72 -16.46
CA VAL A 191 -2.30 -2.57 -16.43
C VAL A 191 -3.10 -2.22 -15.17
N CYS A 192 -4.41 -2.12 -15.28
CA CYS A 192 -5.29 -1.86 -14.14
C CYS A 192 -6.52 -2.76 -14.17
N ILE A 193 -7.11 -2.95 -13.00
CA ILE A 193 -8.40 -3.64 -12.84
C ILE A 193 -9.48 -2.59 -12.54
N SER A 194 -10.57 -2.63 -13.30
CA SER A 194 -11.76 -1.85 -12.99
C SER A 194 -12.59 -2.50 -11.88
N TYR A 195 -13.25 -1.65 -11.11
CA TYR A 195 -14.23 -2.06 -10.13
C TYR A 195 -15.45 -1.17 -10.19
N SER A 196 -16.60 -1.81 -10.01
CA SER A 196 -17.88 -1.16 -9.80
C SER A 196 -18.39 -1.50 -8.39
N PRO A 197 -18.71 -0.49 -7.55
CA PRO A 197 -19.31 -0.74 -6.24
C PRO A 197 -20.73 -1.30 -6.34
N ILE A 198 -21.34 -1.28 -7.53
CA ILE A 198 -22.63 -1.89 -7.82
C ILE A 198 -22.33 -3.14 -8.65
N ILE A 199 -22.01 -4.25 -7.98
CA ILE A 199 -21.76 -5.52 -8.67
C ILE A 199 -23.11 -6.15 -9.03
N GLU A 200 -23.70 -5.70 -10.14
CA GLU A 200 -24.87 -6.38 -10.72
C GLU A 200 -24.45 -7.53 -11.63
N THR A 201 -23.27 -7.41 -12.27
CA THR A 201 -22.69 -8.45 -13.12
C THR A 201 -21.17 -8.48 -12.99
N LEU A 202 -20.55 -9.67 -13.15
CA LEU A 202 -19.10 -9.83 -13.11
C LEU A 202 -18.38 -9.19 -14.32
N SER A 203 -19.12 -8.86 -15.38
CA SER A 203 -18.61 -8.15 -16.57
C SER A 203 -18.16 -6.71 -16.31
N GLU A 204 -18.36 -6.18 -15.10
CA GLU A 204 -17.92 -4.83 -14.70
C GLU A 204 -16.50 -4.81 -14.12
N ILE A 205 -15.91 -5.99 -13.86
CA ILE A 205 -14.52 -6.14 -13.43
C ILE A 205 -13.69 -6.60 -14.62
N GLU A 206 -12.83 -5.72 -15.12
CA GLU A 206 -12.09 -5.93 -16.36
C GLU A 206 -10.65 -5.45 -16.23
N LEU A 207 -9.74 -6.13 -16.92
CA LEU A 207 -8.37 -5.67 -17.06
C LEU A 207 -8.28 -4.72 -18.24
N TYR A 208 -7.59 -3.61 -18.00
CA TYR A 208 -7.27 -2.64 -19.03
C TYR A 208 -5.77 -2.41 -19.08
N ALA A 209 -5.25 -2.12 -20.27
CA ALA A 209 -3.88 -1.69 -20.48
C ALA A 209 -3.80 -0.33 -21.16
N LYS A 210 -2.82 0.48 -20.74
CA LYS A 210 -2.48 1.75 -21.36
C LYS A 210 -0.98 1.83 -21.58
N ASP A 211 -0.56 1.92 -22.84
CA ASP A 211 0.83 2.23 -23.20
C ASP A 211 1.15 3.68 -22.80
N LEU A 212 2.29 3.91 -22.16
CA LEU A 212 2.68 5.22 -21.63
C LEU A 212 3.61 6.01 -22.55
N ARG A 213 4.12 5.42 -23.63
CA ARG A 213 5.04 6.06 -24.59
C ARG A 213 4.33 7.03 -25.53
N GLY A 214 3.01 6.96 -25.64
CA GLY A 214 2.22 7.79 -26.54
C GLY A 214 0.79 8.05 -26.08
N SER A 215 0.02 8.70 -26.95
CA SER A 215 -1.39 9.07 -26.71
C SER A 215 -2.37 7.93 -26.97
N SER A 216 -1.91 6.67 -26.97
CA SER A 216 -2.75 5.49 -27.19
C SER A 216 -3.97 5.49 -26.27
N SER A 217 -5.10 4.98 -26.75
CA SER A 217 -6.28 4.80 -25.90
C SER A 217 -6.06 3.68 -24.88
N LEU A 218 -6.88 3.67 -23.84
CA LEU A 218 -7.00 2.53 -22.92
C LEU A 218 -7.62 1.34 -23.69
N ILE A 219 -7.03 0.16 -23.55
CA ILE A 219 -7.47 -1.06 -24.24
C ILE A 219 -7.96 -2.06 -23.19
N ARG A 220 -9.17 -2.60 -23.37
CA ARG A 220 -9.68 -3.72 -22.55
C ARG A 220 -9.00 -5.02 -22.98
N LEU A 221 -8.45 -5.77 -22.03
CA LEU A 221 -7.71 -7.01 -22.27
C LEU A 221 -8.57 -8.26 -22.10
N THR A 222 -9.62 -8.16 -21.31
CA THR A 222 -10.44 -9.29 -20.89
C THR A 222 -11.90 -9.12 -21.30
N ASN A 223 -12.71 -10.16 -21.14
CA ASN A 223 -14.16 -10.10 -21.27
C ASN A 223 -14.77 -11.07 -20.26
N ASN A 224 -14.82 -10.63 -19.02
CA ASN A 224 -14.88 -11.50 -17.87
C ASN A 224 -16.26 -12.06 -17.60
N GLN A 225 -16.25 -13.33 -17.19
CA GLN A 225 -17.38 -14.02 -16.57
C GLN A 225 -17.09 -14.36 -15.10
N LEU A 226 -15.85 -14.12 -14.63
CA LEU A 226 -15.34 -14.44 -13.30
C LEU A 226 -14.66 -13.20 -12.68
N LEU A 227 -14.52 -13.19 -11.36
CA LEU A 227 -13.84 -12.08 -10.67
C LEU A 227 -12.32 -12.22 -10.82
N GLU A 228 -11.67 -11.18 -11.32
CA GLU A 228 -10.22 -11.14 -11.51
C GLU A 228 -9.57 -10.14 -10.53
N ASN A 229 -8.48 -10.56 -9.89
CA ASN A 229 -7.73 -9.75 -8.92
C ASN A 229 -6.26 -10.18 -8.82
N SER A 230 -5.51 -9.57 -7.90
CA SER A 230 -4.15 -9.96 -7.55
C SER A 230 -3.17 -9.88 -8.72
N LEU A 231 -3.13 -8.74 -9.42
CA LEU A 231 -2.18 -8.47 -10.49
C LEU A 231 -0.74 -8.66 -9.99
N LYS A 232 0.02 -9.48 -10.71
CA LYS A 232 1.44 -9.70 -10.45
C LYS A 232 2.22 -9.70 -11.75
N LEU A 233 3.39 -9.08 -11.72
CA LEU A 233 4.36 -9.14 -12.80
C LEU A 233 5.23 -10.39 -12.62
N SER A 234 5.55 -11.06 -13.72
CA SER A 234 6.57 -12.11 -13.74
C SER A 234 7.94 -11.55 -13.37
N ALA A 235 8.82 -12.40 -12.84
CA ALA A 235 10.17 -11.98 -12.43
C ALA A 235 11.01 -11.41 -13.59
N ASP A 236 10.73 -11.83 -14.83
CA ASP A 236 11.39 -11.31 -16.04
C ASP A 236 10.76 -10.01 -16.57
N GLY A 237 9.67 -9.53 -15.95
CA GLY A 237 8.99 -8.29 -16.32
C GLY A 237 8.17 -8.35 -17.60
N LYS A 238 7.90 -9.54 -18.14
CA LYS A 238 7.27 -9.72 -19.47
C LYS A 238 5.83 -10.22 -19.44
N HIS A 239 5.41 -10.86 -18.36
CA HIS A 239 4.10 -11.48 -18.25
C HIS A 239 3.34 -10.91 -17.05
N VAL A 240 2.03 -10.78 -17.20
CA VAL A 240 1.13 -10.40 -16.12
C VAL A 240 0.31 -11.62 -15.73
N PHE A 241 0.34 -11.95 -14.45
CA PHE A 241 -0.49 -12.96 -13.83
C PHE A 241 -1.57 -12.29 -12.99
N PHE A 242 -2.71 -12.96 -12.89
CA PHE A 242 -3.82 -12.56 -12.03
C PHE A 242 -4.55 -13.82 -11.57
N SER A 243 -5.30 -13.70 -10.48
CA SER A 243 -6.13 -14.77 -9.95
C SER A 243 -7.57 -14.55 -10.45
N SER A 244 -8.18 -15.62 -10.95
CA SER A 244 -9.60 -15.66 -11.28
C SER A 244 -10.35 -16.49 -10.23
N LEU A 245 -11.35 -15.90 -9.59
CA LEU A 245 -12.21 -16.57 -8.62
C LEU A 245 -13.56 -16.87 -9.27
N SER A 246 -13.94 -18.15 -9.30
CA SER A 246 -15.32 -18.55 -9.56
C SER A 246 -16.13 -18.44 -8.28
N SER A 247 -17.23 -17.69 -8.34
CA SER A 247 -18.24 -17.62 -7.28
C SER A 247 -18.91 -18.97 -7.04
#